data_AF-A0A2C6KPQ2-F1
#
_entry.id   AF-A0A2C6KPQ2-F1
#
_cell.length_a   1.000
_cell.length_b   1.000
_cell.length_c   1.000
_cell.angle_alpha   90.00
_cell.angle_beta   90.00
_cell.angle_gamma   90.00
#
_symmetry.space_group_name_H-M   'P 1'
#
loop_
_entity.id
_entity.type
_entity.pdbx_description
1 polymer ?
#
loop_
_entity_poly.entity_id
_entity_poly.type
_entity_poly.pdbx_seq_one_letter_code
_entity_poly.pdbx_strand_id
1 'polypeptide(L)'
;MASHFLHLVLMSSCLAIDGSSLVQTTFTVTEDRFGDIQEIPLREGGEKEYVTDANKEVYIHLVTQRKLVDSIKSQLLALQQGLCEVIPLSLLRVFTVDEFYLLLNGQPRIDVDDWKEHTNYGGVYTPDHPVILWFWDIIRNRFSHEERSRLLQFTTGDNDTLH
;
A
#
# COMPACT_ATOMS: atom_id res chain seq x y z
N MET A 1 -1.00 10.66 3.63
CA MET A 1 -2.01 9.82 4.34
C MET A 1 -1.78 8.30 4.22
N ALA A 2 -0.91 7.83 3.32
CA ALA A 2 -0.61 6.40 3.13
C ALA A 2 -0.10 5.66 4.38
N SER A 3 0.71 6.30 5.24
CA SER A 3 1.15 5.68 6.50
C SER A 3 -0.01 5.45 7.49
N HIS A 4 -0.96 6.38 7.57
CA HIS A 4 -2.15 6.22 8.41
C HIS A 4 -3.11 5.19 7.81
N PHE A 5 -3.22 5.13 6.47
CA PHE A 5 -4.04 4.15 5.77
C PHE A 5 -3.46 2.72 5.84
N LEU A 6 -2.15 2.53 5.68
CA LEU A 6 -1.50 1.23 5.91
C LEU A 6 -1.61 0.82 7.39
N HIS A 7 -1.43 1.77 8.30
CA HIS A 7 -1.61 1.53 9.74
C HIS A 7 -3.06 1.12 10.04
N LEU A 8 -4.07 1.77 9.44
CA LEU A 8 -5.49 1.44 9.61
C LEU A 8 -5.88 0.11 8.96
N VAL A 9 -5.41 -0.17 7.74
CA VAL A 9 -5.73 -1.41 7.02
C VAL A 9 -5.07 -2.63 7.69
N LEU A 10 -3.83 -2.50 8.14
CA LEU A 10 -3.16 -3.56 8.90
C LEU A 10 -3.64 -3.64 10.34
N MET A 11 -3.99 -2.52 11.00
CA MET A 11 -4.68 -2.59 12.29
C MET A 11 -6.02 -3.29 12.15
N SER A 12 -6.82 -3.02 11.11
CA SER A 12 -8.06 -3.76 10.85
C SER A 12 -7.81 -5.23 10.55
N SER A 13 -6.76 -5.58 9.81
CA SER A 13 -6.40 -6.99 9.55
C SER A 13 -5.84 -7.70 10.79
N CYS A 14 -5.16 -7.00 11.69
CA CYS A 14 -4.70 -7.51 12.99
C CYS A 14 -5.82 -7.55 14.04
N LEU A 15 -6.81 -6.64 13.96
CA LEU A 15 -8.04 -6.64 14.75
C LEU A 15 -9.05 -7.69 14.26
N ALA A 16 -8.94 -8.12 12.98
CA ALA A 16 -9.69 -9.25 12.44
C ALA A 16 -9.14 -10.60 12.90
N ILE A 17 -8.02 -10.63 13.64
CA ILE A 17 -7.64 -11.78 14.44
C ILE A 17 -8.64 -11.80 15.60
N ASP A 18 -9.63 -12.68 15.48
CA ASP A 18 -10.70 -12.90 16.45
C ASP A 18 -10.12 -12.85 17.87
N GLY A 19 -10.65 -11.98 18.74
CA GLY A 19 -10.06 -11.69 20.06
C GLY A 19 -9.92 -12.94 20.94
N SER A 20 -10.69 -13.99 20.64
CA SER A 20 -10.60 -15.32 21.24
C SER A 20 -9.34 -16.11 20.86
N SER A 21 -8.74 -15.85 19.69
CA SER A 21 -7.53 -16.50 19.16
C SER A 21 -6.23 -15.93 19.70
N LEU A 22 -6.21 -14.68 20.20
CA LEU A 22 -4.99 -14.02 20.68
C LEU A 22 -4.58 -14.45 22.10
N VAL A 23 -5.51 -15.04 22.87
CA VAL A 23 -5.33 -15.34 24.30
C VAL A 23 -4.29 -16.46 24.54
N GLN A 24 -3.86 -17.16 23.50
CA GLN A 24 -2.82 -18.20 23.57
C GLN A 24 -1.50 -17.81 22.90
N THR A 25 -1.35 -16.56 22.46
CA THR A 25 -0.12 -16.08 21.81
C THR A 25 0.78 -15.41 22.84
N THR A 26 2.09 -15.49 22.65
CA THR A 26 3.08 -14.73 23.43
C THR A 26 3.50 -13.46 22.69
N PHE A 27 4.32 -12.59 23.30
CA PHE A 27 4.84 -11.39 22.63
C PHE A 27 5.96 -11.75 21.64
N THR A 28 5.67 -12.64 20.69
CA THR A 28 6.55 -13.10 19.61
C THR A 28 5.83 -12.99 18.27
N VAL A 29 6.61 -12.95 17.19
CA VAL A 29 6.09 -13.07 15.81
C VAL A 29 6.94 -14.06 15.04
N THR A 30 6.28 -14.83 14.18
CA THR A 30 6.95 -15.73 13.24
C THR A 30 7.28 -14.96 11.95
N GLU A 31 8.56 -14.91 11.58
CA GLU A 31 9.05 -14.32 10.33
C GLU A 31 9.70 -15.42 9.47
N ASP A 32 9.37 -15.42 8.17
CA ASP A 32 10.12 -16.17 7.17
C ASP A 32 11.27 -15.30 6.66
N ARG A 33 12.50 -15.78 6.84
CA ARG A 33 13.71 -15.13 6.34
C ARG A 33 14.37 -16.06 5.31
N PHE A 34 13.99 -15.88 4.05
CA PHE A 34 14.55 -16.64 2.91
C PHE A 34 14.39 -18.16 3.04
N GLY A 35 13.26 -18.63 3.56
CA GLY A 35 12.93 -20.04 3.79
C GLY A 35 13.17 -20.52 5.22
N ASP A 36 13.86 -19.72 6.06
CA ASP A 36 14.03 -20.02 7.47
C ASP A 36 12.96 -19.33 8.31
N ILE A 37 12.08 -20.14 8.90
CA ILE A 37 11.03 -19.69 9.81
C ILE A 37 11.65 -19.44 11.19
N GLN A 38 11.65 -18.19 11.64
CA GLN A 38 12.17 -17.78 12.94
C GLN A 38 11.07 -17.16 13.79
N GLU A 39 11.01 -17.57 15.06
CA GLU A 39 10.19 -16.89 16.06
C GLU A 39 11.01 -15.79 16.72
N ILE A 40 10.48 -14.57 16.72
CA ILE A 40 11.24 -13.41 17.18
C ILE A 40 10.46 -12.63 18.24
N PRO A 41 11.06 -12.37 19.41
CA PRO A 41 10.40 -11.58 20.44
C PRO A 41 10.15 -10.14 19.97
N LEU A 42 8.96 -9.64 20.30
CA LEU A 42 8.55 -8.25 20.06
C LEU A 42 9.09 -7.28 21.11
N ARG A 43 9.43 -7.80 22.30
CA ARG A 43 10.07 -7.08 23.40
C ARG A 43 10.90 -8.02 24.25
N GLU A 44 11.72 -7.47 25.12
CA GLU A 44 12.52 -8.25 26.07
C GLU A 44 11.63 -9.16 26.92
N GLY A 45 11.93 -10.47 26.93
CA GLY A 45 11.15 -11.48 27.65
C GLY A 45 9.80 -11.83 27.02
N GLY A 46 9.48 -11.33 25.82
CA GLY A 46 8.16 -11.50 25.19
C GLY A 46 7.74 -12.96 24.97
N GLU A 47 8.71 -13.87 24.80
CA GLU A 47 8.47 -15.33 24.67
C GLU A 47 7.75 -15.96 25.87
N LYS A 48 7.85 -15.34 27.06
CA LYS A 48 7.25 -15.85 28.30
C LYS A 48 6.01 -15.08 28.72
N GLU A 49 5.64 -14.05 27.97
CA GLU A 49 4.54 -13.17 28.30
C GLU A 49 3.38 -13.42 27.35
N TYR A 50 2.22 -13.78 27.91
CA TYR A 50 1.02 -14.03 27.13
C TYR A 50 0.29 -12.73 26.79
N VAL A 51 -0.31 -12.72 25.61
CA VAL A 51 -1.26 -11.69 25.20
C VAL A 51 -2.57 -11.90 25.94
N THR A 52 -3.09 -10.82 26.50
CA THR A 52 -4.33 -10.72 27.29
C THR A 52 -5.13 -9.54 26.77
N ASP A 53 -6.41 -9.46 27.10
CA ASP A 53 -7.24 -8.32 26.70
C ASP A 53 -6.71 -6.96 27.19
N ALA A 54 -5.96 -6.95 28.30
CA ALA A 54 -5.38 -5.74 28.85
C ALA A 54 -4.10 -5.27 28.13
N ASN A 55 -3.36 -6.20 27.49
CA ASN A 55 -2.08 -5.88 26.81
C ASN A 55 -2.13 -6.08 25.27
N LYS A 56 -3.27 -6.50 24.71
CA LYS A 56 -3.45 -6.75 23.27
C LYS A 56 -3.15 -5.54 22.39
N GLU A 57 -3.47 -4.32 22.85
CA GLU A 57 -3.19 -3.11 22.09
C GLU A 57 -1.68 -2.89 21.92
N VAL A 58 -0.90 -3.19 22.97
CA VAL A 58 0.56 -3.15 22.94
C VAL A 58 1.10 -4.20 21.97
N TYR A 59 0.56 -5.42 22.03
CA TYR A 59 0.92 -6.49 21.09
C TYR A 59 0.67 -6.07 19.64
N ILE A 60 -0.54 -5.57 19.32
CA ILE A 60 -0.90 -5.11 17.97
C ILE A 60 0.05 -3.99 17.51
N HIS A 61 0.36 -3.03 18.39
CA HIS A 61 1.28 -1.95 18.08
C HIS A 61 2.67 -2.48 17.72
N LEU A 62 3.23 -3.38 18.54
CA LEU A 62 4.56 -3.95 18.31
C LEU A 62 4.63 -4.82 17.06
N VAL A 63 3.60 -5.64 16.79
CA VAL A 63 3.50 -6.40 15.54
C VAL A 63 3.46 -5.47 14.33
N THR A 64 2.67 -4.40 14.42
CA THR A 64 2.54 -3.41 13.34
C THR A 64 3.86 -2.70 13.07
N GLN A 65 4.52 -2.20 14.11
CA GLN A 65 5.83 -1.56 14.01
C GLN A 65 6.86 -2.51 13.38
N ARG A 66 6.88 -3.77 13.83
CA ARG A 66 7.86 -4.73 13.35
C ARG A 66 7.64 -5.10 11.88
N LYS A 67 6.40 -5.35 11.48
CA LYS A 67 6.07 -5.69 10.08
C LYS A 67 6.31 -4.53 9.12
N LEU A 68 6.05 -3.29 9.53
CA LEU A 68 6.13 -2.12 8.66
C LEU A 68 7.49 -1.44 8.64
N VAL A 69 8.26 -1.54 9.73
CA VAL A 69 9.49 -0.76 9.91
C VAL A 69 10.68 -1.68 10.15
N ASP A 70 10.63 -2.49 11.21
CA ASP A 70 11.84 -3.19 11.66
C ASP A 70 12.28 -4.33 10.71
N SER A 71 11.33 -5.00 10.06
CA SER A 71 11.57 -6.09 9.10
C SER A 71 12.39 -5.67 7.88
N ILE A 72 12.28 -4.40 7.47
CA ILE A 72 12.93 -3.83 6.28
C ILE A 72 13.88 -2.67 6.61
N LYS A 73 14.19 -2.49 7.90
CA LYS A 73 14.89 -1.31 8.39
C LYS A 73 16.28 -1.13 7.78
N SER A 74 17.04 -2.21 7.64
CA SER A 74 18.40 -2.13 7.08
C SER A 74 18.36 -1.72 5.60
N GLN A 75 17.42 -2.25 4.84
CA GLN A 75 17.19 -1.91 3.43
C GLN A 75 16.74 -0.46 3.29
N LEU A 76 15.81 -0.02 4.15
CA LEU A 76 15.31 1.36 4.15
C LEU A 76 16.41 2.36 4.50
N LEU A 77 17.26 2.06 5.49
CA LEU A 77 18.39 2.91 5.86
C LEU A 77 19.44 3.00 4.75
N ALA A 78 19.75 1.88 4.09
CA ALA A 78 20.68 1.87 2.95
C ALA A 78 20.14 2.71 1.78
N LEU A 79 18.84 2.59 1.47
CA LEU A 79 18.17 3.42 0.46
C LEU A 79 18.20 4.90 0.84
N GLN A 80 17.88 5.23 2.10
CA GLN A 80 17.95 6.60 2.61
C GLN A 80 19.35 7.17 2.47
N GLN A 81 20.38 6.40 2.81
CA GLN A 81 21.77 6.82 2.69
C GLN A 81 22.14 7.13 1.25
N GLY A 82 21.89 6.19 0.32
CA GLY A 82 22.19 6.40 -1.10
C GLY A 82 21.41 7.58 -1.71
N LEU A 83 20.16 7.78 -1.30
CA LEU A 83 19.38 8.95 -1.72
C LEU A 83 19.98 10.26 -1.20
N CYS A 84 20.40 10.28 0.07
CA CYS A 84 20.99 11.46 0.71
C CYS A 84 22.39 11.82 0.19
N GLU A 85 23.11 10.87 -0.41
CA GLU A 85 24.39 11.12 -1.09
C GLU A 85 24.21 11.93 -2.38
N VAL A 86 23.06 11.77 -3.05
CA VAL A 86 22.75 12.48 -4.29
C VAL A 86 21.95 13.76 -4.01
N ILE A 87 20.98 13.69 -3.10
CA ILE A 87 20.04 14.79 -2.81
C ILE A 87 20.13 15.13 -1.32
N PRO A 88 20.57 16.35 -0.94
CA PRO A 88 20.61 16.76 0.46
C PRO A 88 19.25 16.64 1.16
N LEU A 89 19.25 16.06 2.36
CA LEU A 89 18.03 15.83 3.15
C LEU A 89 17.24 17.12 3.44
N SER A 90 17.92 18.27 3.50
CA SER A 90 17.28 19.58 3.70
C SER A 90 16.29 19.94 2.59
N LEU A 91 16.55 19.52 1.35
CA LEU A 91 15.66 19.75 0.21
C LEU A 91 14.44 18.82 0.25
N LEU A 92 14.64 17.57 0.70
CA LEU A 92 13.57 16.59 0.82
C LEU A 92 12.56 16.95 1.91
N ARG A 93 13.00 17.61 2.99
CA ARG A 93 12.15 18.00 4.12
C ARG A 93 11.08 19.06 3.80
N VAL A 94 11.16 19.72 2.65
CA VAL A 94 10.18 20.73 2.24
C VAL A 94 8.91 20.10 1.69
N PHE A 95 9.00 18.87 1.18
CA PHE A 95 7.89 18.16 0.57
C PHE A 95 7.08 17.37 1.61
N THR A 96 5.76 17.35 1.42
CA THR A 96 4.89 16.34 2.02
C THR A 96 5.12 14.97 1.39
N VAL A 97 4.62 13.90 2.02
CA VAL A 97 4.73 12.53 1.47
C VAL A 97 4.12 12.43 0.09
N ASP A 98 2.96 13.06 -0.12
CA ASP A 98 2.21 12.98 -1.38
C ASP A 98 2.93 13.80 -2.47
N GLU A 99 3.54 14.95 -2.14
CA GLU A 99 4.36 15.72 -3.08
C GLU A 99 5.68 15.02 -3.43
N PHE A 100 6.34 14.39 -2.46
CA PHE A 100 7.55 13.63 -2.71
C PHE A 100 7.27 12.42 -3.61
N TYR A 101 6.14 11.75 -3.38
CA TYR A 101 5.66 10.68 -4.24
C TYR A 101 5.38 11.17 -5.67
N LEU A 102 4.71 12.31 -5.82
CA LEU A 102 4.47 12.95 -7.12
C LEU A 102 5.78 13.36 -7.81
N LEU A 103 6.78 13.82 -7.05
CA LEU A 103 8.08 14.21 -7.59
C LEU A 103 8.86 13.01 -8.12
N LEU A 104 8.81 11.87 -7.42
CA LEU A 104 9.50 10.64 -7.84
C LEU A 104 8.82 9.97 -9.04
N ASN A 105 7.49 9.83 -9.00
CA ASN A 105 6.75 9.07 -10.00
C ASN A 105 6.21 9.95 -11.15
N GLY A 106 6.30 11.27 -11.01
CA GLY A 106 5.61 12.21 -11.90
C GLY A 106 4.10 12.19 -11.68
N GLN A 107 3.41 13.07 -12.41
CA GLN A 107 1.96 12.95 -12.52
C GLN A 107 1.67 11.79 -13.47
N PRO A 108 0.98 10.72 -13.04
CA PRO A 108 0.60 9.65 -13.96
C PRO A 108 -0.19 10.30 -15.09
N ARG A 109 -0.10 9.77 -16.30
CA ARG A 109 -0.94 10.21 -17.41
C ARG A 109 -1.50 8.98 -18.05
N ILE A 110 -2.78 8.74 -17.81
CA ILE A 110 -3.50 7.64 -18.44
C ILE A 110 -3.55 7.91 -19.94
N ASP A 111 -2.86 7.06 -20.68
CA ASP A 111 -2.97 6.98 -22.12
C ASP A 111 -4.29 6.31 -22.48
N VAL A 112 -5.21 7.10 -23.03
CA VAL A 112 -6.56 6.64 -23.39
C VAL A 112 -6.53 5.79 -24.66
N ASP A 113 -5.52 5.96 -25.52
CA ASP A 113 -5.35 5.11 -26.71
C ASP A 113 -4.91 3.71 -26.29
N ASP A 114 -3.88 3.62 -25.44
CA ASP A 114 -3.38 2.35 -24.91
C ASP A 114 -4.47 1.61 -24.11
N TRP A 115 -5.20 2.33 -23.24
CA TRP A 115 -6.31 1.74 -22.49
C TRP A 115 -7.40 1.19 -23.42
N LYS A 116 -7.73 1.92 -24.49
CA LYS A 116 -8.73 1.48 -25.46
C LYS A 116 -8.27 0.26 -26.26
N GLU A 117 -7.02 0.23 -26.69
CA GLU A 117 -6.43 -0.88 -27.47
C GLU A 117 -6.46 -2.20 -26.69
N HIS A 118 -6.24 -2.12 -25.37
CA HIS A 118 -6.20 -3.29 -24.49
C HIS A 118 -7.55 -3.59 -23.78
N THR A 119 -8.65 -2.99 -24.24
CA THR A 119 -9.99 -3.27 -23.68
C THR A 119 -10.72 -4.36 -24.46
N ASN A 120 -11.12 -5.43 -23.76
CA ASN A 120 -11.97 -6.49 -24.31
C ASN A 120 -13.46 -6.15 -24.12
N TYR A 121 -14.24 -6.25 -25.20
CA TYR A 121 -15.68 -6.04 -25.18
C TYR A 121 -16.43 -7.37 -25.09
N GLY A 122 -17.42 -7.44 -24.19
CA GLY A 122 -18.24 -8.64 -23.97
C GLY A 122 -19.72 -8.42 -24.27
N GLY A 123 -20.46 -9.52 -24.44
CA GLY A 123 -21.90 -9.50 -24.68
C GLY A 123 -22.27 -8.98 -26.07
N VAL A 124 -23.10 -7.94 -26.12
CA VAL A 124 -23.57 -7.32 -27.38
C VAL A 124 -22.66 -6.19 -27.88
N TYR A 125 -21.62 -5.84 -27.13
CA TYR A 125 -20.76 -4.71 -27.45
C TYR A 125 -19.57 -5.12 -28.31
N THR A 126 -19.28 -4.27 -29.30
CA THR A 126 -18.11 -4.36 -30.19
C THR A 126 -17.39 -3.01 -30.20
N PRO A 127 -16.13 -2.94 -30.66
CA PRO A 127 -15.39 -1.68 -30.73
C PRO A 127 -16.11 -0.56 -31.50
N ASP A 128 -16.91 -0.93 -32.51
CA ASP A 128 -17.66 0.00 -33.37
C ASP A 128 -19.06 0.32 -32.84
N HIS A 129 -19.48 -0.27 -31.72
CA HIS A 129 -20.81 -0.04 -31.16
C HIS A 129 -20.95 1.44 -30.72
N PRO A 130 -22.06 2.15 -31.03
CA PRO A 130 -22.20 3.57 -30.75
C PRO A 130 -21.92 3.97 -29.29
N VAL A 131 -22.39 3.15 -28.35
CA VAL A 131 -22.14 3.36 -26.91
C VAL A 131 -20.65 3.27 -26.55
N ILE A 132 -19.89 2.38 -27.17
CA ILE A 132 -18.44 2.24 -26.94
C ILE A 132 -17.70 3.43 -27.52
N LEU A 133 -18.09 3.90 -28.71
CA LEU A 133 -17.53 5.10 -29.32
C LEU A 133 -17.75 6.34 -28.43
N TRP A 134 -18.97 6.51 -27.90
CA TRP A 134 -19.27 7.61 -26.98
C TRP A 134 -18.52 7.50 -25.66
N PHE A 135 -18.40 6.30 -25.10
CA PHE A 135 -17.64 6.06 -23.87
C PHE A 135 -16.20 6.57 -24.01
N TRP A 136 -15.49 6.17 -25.08
CA TRP A 136 -14.12 6.62 -25.31
C TRP A 136 -14.01 8.09 -25.70
N ASP A 137 -14.99 8.65 -26.42
CA ASP A 137 -15.03 10.09 -26.74
C ASP A 137 -15.11 10.93 -25.45
N ILE A 138 -15.98 10.54 -24.52
CA ILE A 138 -16.15 11.24 -23.24
C ILE A 138 -14.85 11.16 -22.41
N ILE A 139 -14.26 9.97 -22.28
CA ILE A 139 -13.02 9.78 -21.50
C ILE A 139 -11.87 10.59 -22.11
N ARG A 140 -11.75 10.62 -23.43
CA ARG A 140 -10.68 11.33 -24.13
C ARG A 140 -10.83 12.85 -24.09
N ASN A 141 -12.02 13.34 -24.38
CA ASN A 141 -12.23 14.75 -24.70
C ASN A 141 -12.88 15.55 -23.57
N ARG A 142 -13.57 14.88 -22.63
CA ARG A 142 -14.32 15.56 -21.56
C ARG A 142 -13.75 15.31 -20.17
N PHE A 143 -13.18 14.13 -19.92
CA PHE A 143 -12.62 13.82 -18.60
C PHE A 143 -11.25 14.46 -18.41
N SER A 144 -11.09 15.11 -17.27
CA SER A 144 -9.80 15.49 -16.70
C SER A 144 -8.97 14.25 -16.33
N HIS A 145 -7.68 14.46 -16.08
CA HIS A 145 -6.80 13.36 -15.67
C HIS A 145 -7.30 12.66 -14.37
N GLU A 146 -7.73 13.44 -13.38
CA GLU A 146 -8.25 12.92 -12.11
C GLU A 146 -9.53 12.09 -12.28
N GLU A 147 -10.41 12.48 -13.22
CA GLU A 147 -11.62 11.71 -13.53
C GLU A 147 -11.31 10.39 -14.24
N ARG A 148 -10.28 10.36 -15.11
CA ARG A 148 -9.80 9.12 -15.73
C ARG A 148 -9.24 8.16 -14.69
N SER A 149 -8.43 8.66 -13.75
CA SER A 149 -7.88 7.86 -12.66
C SER A 149 -8.97 7.28 -11.78
N ARG A 150 -9.97 8.10 -11.40
CA ARG A 150 -11.12 7.62 -10.62
C ARG A 150 -11.95 6.58 -11.37
N LEU A 151 -12.16 6.74 -12.67
CA LEU A 151 -12.87 5.74 -13.47
C LEU A 151 -12.09 4.42 -13.51
N LEU A 152 -10.78 4.47 -13.75
CA LEU A 152 -9.95 3.27 -13.82
C LEU A 152 -9.92 2.54 -12.46
N GLN A 153 -9.76 3.28 -11.37
CA GLN A 153 -9.88 2.77 -9.99
C GLN A 153 -11.26 2.13 -9.74
N PHE A 154 -12.34 2.78 -10.17
CA PHE A 154 -13.69 2.24 -10.04
C PHE A 154 -13.85 0.90 -10.76
N THR A 155 -13.26 0.76 -11.96
CA THR A 155 -13.39 -0.46 -12.77
C THR A 155 -12.44 -1.59 -12.39
N THR A 156 -11.27 -1.26 -11.85
CA THR A 156 -10.21 -2.24 -11.54
C THR A 156 -10.15 -2.59 -10.05
N GLY A 157 -10.71 -1.74 -9.19
CA GLY A 157 -10.60 -1.85 -7.74
C GLY A 157 -9.22 -1.49 -7.21
N ASP A 158 -8.29 -1.06 -8.06
CA ASP A 158 -6.92 -0.73 -7.66
C ASP A 158 -6.79 0.76 -7.33
N ASN A 159 -6.34 1.04 -6.11
CA ASN A 159 -6.04 2.39 -5.66
C ASN A 159 -4.69 2.90 -6.21
N ASP A 160 -3.83 2.01 -6.68
CA ASP A 160 -2.52 2.32 -7.27
C ASP A 160 -2.62 2.40 -8.80
N THR A 161 -3.57 3.17 -9.33
CA THR A 161 -3.63 3.52 -10.77
C THR A 161 -2.58 4.56 -11.19
N LEU A 162 -1.39 4.40 -10.63
CA LEU A 162 -0.14 5.11 -10.94
C LEU A 162 0.77 4.14 -11.70
N HIS A 163 0.39 3.81 -12.93
CA HIS A 163 1.29 3.28 -13.96
C HIS A 163 1.27 4.20 -15.16
#